data_AF-A0A932BGK2-F1
#
_entry.id   AF-A0A932BGK2-F1
#
_cell.length_a   1.000
_cell.length_b   1.000
_cell.length_c   1.000
_cell.angle_alpha   90.00
_cell.angle_beta   90.00
_cell.angle_gamma   90.00
#
_symmetry.space_group_name_H-M   'P 1'
#
loop_
_entity.id
_entity.type
_entity.pdbx_description
1 polymer ?
#
loop_
_entity_poly.entity_id
_entity_poly.type
_entity_poly.pdbx_seq_one_letter_code
_entity_poly.pdbx_strand_id
1 'polypeptide(L)'
;MGGLAAGKVERTEHDHAEWERRVDALMVLLSGVKGGRKLMTVDELRKNIEAIGPDAYDRMSYYERWITSIVQTMIQRGVVTTDELGRKMEEIRSREEDPCRK
;
A
#
# COMPACT_ATOMS: atom_id res chain seq x y z
N MET A 1 15.31 -5.58 11.24
CA MET A 1 15.66 -4.56 12.26
C MET A 1 17.17 -4.48 12.42
N GLY A 2 17.74 -3.29 12.59
CA GLY A 2 19.20 -3.11 12.71
C GLY A 2 19.75 -3.64 14.03
N GLY A 3 20.86 -4.37 13.98
CA GLY A 3 21.56 -4.88 15.17
C GLY A 3 20.96 -6.14 15.82
N LEU A 4 19.83 -6.64 15.32
CA LEU A 4 19.26 -7.92 15.77
C LEU A 4 19.89 -9.10 15.05
N ALA A 5 19.97 -10.24 15.74
CA ALA A 5 20.36 -11.50 15.12
C ALA A 5 19.37 -11.86 14.01
N ALA A 6 19.90 -12.22 12.84
CA ALA A 6 19.14 -12.73 11.70
C ALA A 6 19.89 -13.93 11.10
N GLY A 7 19.14 -14.86 10.53
CA GLY A 7 19.73 -15.98 9.78
C GLY A 7 20.38 -15.53 8.47
N LYS A 8 21.03 -16.47 7.79
CA LYS A 8 21.54 -16.24 6.43
C LYS A 8 20.36 -15.93 5.48
N VAL A 9 20.52 -14.90 4.68
CA VAL A 9 19.53 -14.53 3.65
C VAL A 9 19.75 -15.38 2.42
N GLU A 10 18.75 -16.15 2.02
CA GLU A 10 18.68 -16.77 0.70
C GLU A 10 17.99 -15.79 -0.25
N ARG A 11 18.72 -15.34 -1.28
CA ARG A 11 18.21 -14.37 -2.25
C ARG A 11 17.48 -15.10 -3.36
N THR A 12 16.23 -14.75 -3.59
CA THR A 12 15.41 -15.24 -4.70
C THR A 12 14.79 -14.07 -5.42
N GLU A 13 14.61 -14.21 -6.73
CA GLU A 13 13.80 -13.29 -7.51
C GLU A 13 12.32 -13.45 -7.16
N HIS A 14 11.56 -12.37 -7.24
CA HIS A 14 10.11 -12.34 -7.00
C HIS A 14 9.43 -11.75 -8.23
N ASP A 15 8.49 -12.50 -8.82
CA ASP A 15 7.67 -11.95 -9.91
C ASP A 15 6.54 -11.10 -9.32
N HIS A 16 6.51 -9.84 -9.72
CA HIS A 16 5.54 -8.89 -9.21
C HIS A 16 4.16 -9.15 -9.78
N ALA A 17 3.20 -9.41 -8.89
CA ALA A 17 1.80 -9.47 -9.27
C ALA A 17 1.34 -8.11 -9.83
N GLU A 18 0.30 -8.12 -10.67
CA GLU A 18 -0.17 -6.90 -11.33
C GLU A 18 -0.53 -5.80 -10.32
N TRP A 19 -1.16 -6.16 -9.19
CA TRP A 19 -1.53 -5.21 -8.16
C TRP A 19 -0.31 -4.55 -7.52
N GLU A 20 0.80 -5.27 -7.32
CA GLU A 20 2.04 -4.73 -6.75
C GLU A 20 2.62 -3.63 -7.65
N ARG A 21 2.61 -3.87 -8.97
CA ARG A 21 3.03 -2.88 -9.98
C ARG A 21 2.12 -1.64 -9.96
N ARG A 22 0.82 -1.82 -9.72
CA ARG A 22 -0.12 -0.70 -9.55
C ARG A 22 0.15 0.10 -8.28
N VAL A 23 0.54 -0.55 -7.18
CA VAL A 23 0.92 0.15 -5.93
C VAL A 23 2.16 1.01 -6.14
N ASP A 24 3.18 0.50 -6.83
CA ASP A 24 4.36 1.28 -7.18
C ASP A 24 4.01 2.51 -8.03
N ALA A 25 3.20 2.30 -9.08
CA ALA A 25 2.73 3.38 -9.94
C ALA A 25 1.93 4.44 -9.16
N LEU A 26 1.08 4.03 -8.21
CA LEU A 26 0.37 4.94 -7.32
C LEU A 26 1.34 5.81 -6.51
N MET A 27 2.40 5.22 -5.95
CA MET A 27 3.40 5.99 -5.20
C MET A 27 4.06 7.05 -6.10
N VAL A 28 4.45 6.68 -7.32
CA VAL A 28 5.07 7.60 -8.30
C VAL A 28 4.14 8.76 -8.66
N LEU A 29 2.85 8.48 -8.87
CA LEU A 29 1.86 9.50 -9.22
C LEU A 29 1.57 10.42 -8.03
N LEU A 30 1.31 9.86 -6.85
CA LEU A 30 0.95 10.62 -5.65
C LEU A 30 2.13 11.44 -5.11
N SER A 31 3.37 10.98 -5.29
CA SER A 31 4.56 11.77 -4.93
C SER A 31 4.83 12.94 -5.88
N GLY A 32 4.13 13.03 -7.02
CA GLY A 32 4.29 14.10 -7.99
C GLY A 32 5.61 14.07 -8.76
N VAL A 33 6.41 13.00 -8.64
CA VAL A 33 7.75 12.89 -9.27
C VAL A 33 7.68 12.96 -10.80
N LYS A 34 6.54 12.59 -11.39
CA LYS A 34 6.28 12.67 -12.84
C LYS A 34 5.50 13.93 -13.27
N GLY A 35 5.54 15.00 -12.47
CA GLY A 35 4.95 16.31 -12.83
C GLY A 35 3.49 16.52 -12.41
N GLY A 36 2.92 15.58 -11.66
CA GLY A 36 1.58 15.72 -11.05
C GLY A 36 1.60 16.53 -9.74
N ARG A 37 0.40 16.81 -9.20
CA ARG A 37 0.27 17.41 -7.88
C ARG A 37 0.89 16.47 -6.82
N LYS A 38 1.80 17.00 -6.01
CA LYS A 38 2.38 16.27 -4.89
C LYS A 38 1.35 16.11 -3.77
N LEU A 39 0.77 14.91 -3.67
CA LEU A 39 -0.21 14.54 -2.65
C LEU A 39 0.41 13.79 -1.47
N MET A 40 1.63 13.26 -1.61
CA MET A 40 2.38 12.65 -0.50
C MET A 40 3.89 12.84 -0.62
N THR A 41 4.62 12.66 0.48
CA THR A 41 6.08 12.55 0.49
C THR A 41 6.52 11.11 0.81
N VAL A 42 7.79 10.80 0.52
CA VAL A 42 8.38 9.51 0.91
C VAL A 42 8.52 9.43 2.44
N ASP A 43 8.69 10.56 3.13
CA ASP A 43 8.74 10.59 4.60
C ASP A 43 7.40 10.23 5.23
N GLU A 44 6.28 10.71 4.65
CA GLU A 44 4.93 10.32 5.08
C GLU A 44 4.68 8.82 4.84
N LEU A 45 5.14 8.29 3.70
CA LEU A 45 5.09 6.86 3.42
C LEU A 45 5.84 6.06 4.49
N ARG A 46 7.09 6.43 4.81
CA ARG A 46 7.92 5.74 5.81
C ARG A 46 7.33 5.83 7.20
N LYS A 47 6.93 7.03 7.63
CA LYS A 47 6.28 7.26 8.92
C LYS A 47 5.08 6.34 9.13
N ASN A 48 4.20 6.24 8.14
CA ASN A 48 3.00 5.42 8.26
C ASN A 48 3.31 3.91 8.15
N ILE A 49 4.38 3.49 7.47
CA ILE A 49 4.88 2.09 7.49
C ILE A 49 5.45 1.75 8.87
N GLU A 50 6.24 2.64 9.46
CA GLU A 50 6.87 2.47 10.77
C GLU A 50 5.86 2.52 11.93
N ALA A 51 4.68 3.13 11.70
CA ALA A 51 3.57 3.13 12.63
C ALA A 51 2.76 1.81 12.63
N ILE A 52 3.02 0.89 11.70
CA ILE A 52 2.39 -0.44 11.68
C ILE A 52 2.92 -1.25 12.86
N GLY A 53 2.00 -1.85 13.64
CA GLY A 53 2.37 -2.67 14.79
C GLY A 53 3.30 -3.83 14.39
N PRO A 54 4.27 -4.23 15.23
CA PRO A 54 5.32 -5.21 14.88
C PRO A 54 4.75 -6.51 14.28
N ASP A 55 3.74 -7.08 14.93
CA ASP A 55 3.07 -8.30 14.48
C ASP A 55 2.47 -8.20 13.08
N ALA A 56 1.87 -7.05 12.75
CA ALA A 56 1.31 -6.81 11.42
C ALA A 56 2.41 -6.55 10.40
N TYR A 57 3.46 -5.81 10.80
CA TYR A 57 4.59 -5.50 9.95
C TYR A 57 5.32 -6.75 9.45
N ASP A 58 5.48 -7.76 10.32
CA ASP A 58 6.17 -9.00 9.99
C ASP A 58 5.32 -9.95 9.13
N ARG A 59 3.99 -9.86 9.22
CA ARG A 59 3.07 -10.67 8.40
C ARG A 59 2.79 -10.08 7.03
N MET A 60 2.81 -8.75 6.92
CA MET A 60 2.51 -8.06 5.67
C MET A 60 3.67 -8.20 4.67
N SER A 61 3.31 -8.42 3.42
CA SER A 61 4.25 -8.32 2.30
C SER A 61 4.79 -6.89 2.16
N TYR A 62 5.83 -6.74 1.34
CA TYR A 62 6.42 -5.43 1.07
C TYR A 62 5.39 -4.43 0.51
N TYR A 63 4.63 -4.82 -0.51
CA TYR A 63 3.64 -3.93 -1.13
C TYR A 63 2.36 -3.78 -0.32
N GLU A 64 1.99 -4.72 0.56
CA GLU A 64 0.89 -4.55 1.51
C GLU A 64 1.17 -3.43 2.52
N ARG A 65 2.41 -3.31 3.00
CA ARG A 65 2.83 -2.17 3.84
C ARG A 65 2.74 -0.85 3.09
N TRP A 66 3.08 -0.85 1.80
CA TRP A 66 2.97 0.33 0.95
C TRP A 66 1.53 0.78 0.73
N ILE A 67 0.58 -0.09 0.31
CA ILE A 67 -0.82 0.35 0.19
C ILE A 67 -1.37 0.85 1.51
N THR A 68 -1.10 0.12 2.60
CA THR A 68 -1.60 0.50 3.93
C THR A 68 -1.17 1.92 4.28
N SER A 69 0.11 2.24 4.05
CA SER A 69 0.66 3.57 4.29
C SER A 69 0.13 4.64 3.33
N ILE A 70 -0.03 4.31 2.03
CA ILE A 70 -0.62 5.22 1.03
C ILE A 70 -2.06 5.57 1.43
N VAL A 71 -2.89 4.57 1.73
CA VAL A 71 -4.28 4.75 2.16
C VAL A 71 -4.33 5.64 3.41
N GLN A 72 -3.52 5.33 4.41
CA GLN A 72 -3.45 6.11 5.64
C GLN A 72 -3.07 7.57 5.37
N THR A 73 -2.11 7.81 4.48
CA THR A 73 -1.69 9.16 4.09
C THR A 73 -2.81 9.92 3.37
N MET A 74 -3.55 9.27 2.47
CA MET A 74 -4.66 9.90 1.75
C MET A 74 -5.82 10.26 2.68
N ILE A 75 -6.09 9.43 3.69
CA ILE A 75 -7.07 9.72 4.74
C ILE A 75 -6.61 10.89 5.62
N GLN A 76 -5.37 10.86 6.10
CA GLN A 76 -4.80 11.94 6.93
C GLN A 76 -4.81 13.30 6.23
N ARG A 77 -4.64 13.31 4.91
CA ARG A 77 -4.68 14.53 4.08
C ARG A 77 -6.08 14.92 3.61
N GLY A 78 -7.10 14.12 3.92
CA GLY A 78 -8.48 14.36 3.52
C GLY A 78 -8.72 14.25 2.01
N VAL A 79 -7.86 13.51 1.28
CA VAL A 79 -8.04 13.23 -0.16
C VAL A 79 -9.16 12.22 -0.38
N VAL A 80 -9.27 11.26 0.53
CA VAL A 80 -10.39 10.31 0.62
C VAL A 80 -10.76 10.15 2.08
N THR A 81 -12.02 9.80 2.35
CA THR A 81 -12.48 9.44 3.69
C THR A 81 -12.51 7.92 3.88
N THR A 82 -12.49 7.48 5.13
CA THR A 82 -12.67 6.06 5.50
C THR A 82 -14.00 5.50 4.98
N ASP A 83 -15.05 6.32 4.99
CA ASP A 83 -16.38 5.94 4.50
C ASP A 83 -16.40 5.74 2.97
N GLU A 84 -15.81 6.67 2.21
CA GLU A 84 -15.69 6.54 0.74
C GLU A 84 -14.88 5.31 0.36
N LEU A 85 -13.78 5.05 1.07
CA LEU A 85 -12.97 3.85 0.86
C LEU A 85 -13.76 2.57 1.15
N GLY A 86 -14.47 2.53 2.29
CA GLY A 86 -15.27 1.37 2.69
C GLY A 86 -16.39 1.09 1.68
N ARG A 87 -17.13 2.12 1.25
CA ARG A 87 -18.16 1.99 0.20
C ARG A 87 -17.56 1.47 -1.10
N LYS A 88 -16.38 1.94 -1.49
CA LYS A 88 -15.75 1.49 -2.73
C LYS A 88 -15.26 0.04 -2.65
N MET A 89 -14.73 -0.37 -1.50
CA MET A 89 -14.34 -1.77 -1.27
C MET A 89 -15.55 -2.71 -1.37
N GLU A 90 -16.70 -2.30 -0.81
CA GLU A 90 -17.92 -3.11 -0.88
C GLU A 90 -18.50 -3.20 -2.30
N GLU A 91 -18.49 -2.09 -3.04
CA GLU A 91 -18.87 -2.08 -4.46
C GLU A 91 -18.00 -3.06 -5.28
N ILE A 92 -16.69 -3.07 -5.05
CA ILE A 92 -15.75 -3.97 -5.74
C ILE A 92 -16.01 -5.43 -5.35
N ARG A 93 -16.22 -5.72 -4.06
CA ARG A 93 -16.53 -7.06 -3.55
C ARG A 93 -17.80 -7.60 -4.20
N SER A 94 -18.88 -6.84 -4.17
CA SER A 94 -20.16 -7.22 -4.79
C SER A 94 -20.02 -7.46 -6.29
N ARG A 95 -19.21 -6.66 -6.99
CA ARG A 95 -18.94 -6.83 -8.43
C ARG A 95 -18.16 -8.10 -8.75
N GLU A 96 -17.30 -8.57 -7.85
CA GLU A 96 -16.54 -9.81 -8.02
C GLU A 96 -17.36 -11.05 -7.66
N GLU A 97 -18.34 -10.90 -6.78
CA GLU A 97 -19.28 -11.96 -6.39
C GLU A 97 -20.41 -12.16 -7.41
N ASP A 98 -20.69 -11.19 -8.30
CA ASP A 98 -21.72 -11.29 -9.33
C ASP A 98 -21.37 -12.38 -10.37
N PRO A 99 -22.09 -13.52 -10.38
CA PRO A 99 -21.79 -14.65 -11.25
C PRO A 99 -22.12 -14.39 -12.72
N CYS A 100 -22.79 -13.29 -13.07
CA CYS A 100 -23.23 -12.99 -14.44
C CYS A 100 -22.11 -12.41 -15.35
N ARG A 101 -20.87 -12.27 -14.84
CA ARG A 101 -19.75 -11.61 -15.54
C ARG A 101 -18.56 -12.52 -15.89
N LYS A 102 -18.74 -13.85 -15.91
CA LYS A 102 -17.74 -14.78 -16.47
C LYS A 102 -17.99 -15.03 -17.95
#